data_AF-A0A6C0HDA3-F1
#
_entry.id   AF-A0A6C0HDA3-F1
#
_cell.length_a   1.000
_cell.length_b   1.000
_cell.length_c   1.000
_cell.angle_alpha   90.00
_cell.angle_beta   90.00
_cell.angle_gamma   90.00
#
_symmetry.space_group_name_H-M   'P 1'
#
loop_
_entity.id
_entity.type
_entity.pdbx_description
1 polymer ?
#
loop_
_entity_poly.entity_id
_entity_poly.type
_entity_poly.pdbx_seq_one_letter_code
_entity_poly.pdbx_strand_id
1 'polypeptide(L)'
;MAQVNHYIINNIINNYNELFNNNYENDNINSPVHIYVKFAYQTTSATYIMSRNLSLAQMVHQLRQNILRDFGTEYTQYELVEAGQTMPLGIPAEEAPAFVIESSSIRQRFHDQNSVAFYIRLFPPTASSSWNTTTTSELSSEEDETPCCMVCQESDISLTTYFGCSHHICDGCCAGCIQAGITRCAICRHHG
;
A
#
# COMPACT_ATOMS: atom_id res chain seq x y z
N MET A 1 -53.01 -13.05 21.08
CA MET A 1 -52.01 -12.16 21.70
C MET A 1 -50.61 -12.27 21.05
N ALA A 2 -50.50 -12.58 19.73
CA ALA A 2 -49.20 -12.71 19.05
C ALA A 2 -48.89 -11.58 18.03
N GLN A 3 -49.90 -10.80 17.62
CA GLN A 3 -49.72 -9.74 16.60
C GLN A 3 -49.13 -8.43 17.16
N VAL A 4 -49.27 -8.16 18.45
CA VAL A 4 -48.79 -6.91 19.07
C VAL A 4 -47.26 -6.88 19.16
N ASN A 5 -46.61 -8.03 19.35
CA ASN A 5 -45.14 -8.11 19.43
C ASN A 5 -44.44 -7.86 18.10
N HIS A 6 -45.06 -8.22 16.96
CA HIS A 6 -44.42 -8.03 15.65
C HIS A 6 -44.41 -6.55 15.22
N TYR A 7 -45.47 -5.80 15.55
CA TYR A 7 -45.55 -4.38 15.21
C TYR A 7 -44.57 -3.53 16.03
N ILE A 8 -44.39 -3.84 17.32
CA ILE A 8 -43.44 -3.14 18.19
C ILE A 8 -41.99 -3.39 17.76
N ILE A 9 -41.65 -4.64 17.41
CA ILE A 9 -40.29 -4.99 16.95
C ILE A 9 -39.96 -4.27 15.63
N ASN A 10 -40.89 -4.24 14.67
CA ASN A 10 -40.65 -3.56 13.38
C ASN A 10 -40.51 -2.05 13.54
N ASN A 11 -41.27 -1.41 14.43
CA ASN A 11 -41.11 0.02 14.73
C ASN A 11 -39.80 0.35 15.46
N ILE A 12 -39.31 -0.55 16.32
CA ILE A 12 -38.01 -0.38 16.97
C ILE A 12 -36.89 -0.51 15.95
N ILE A 13 -36.94 -1.52 15.07
CA ILE A 13 -35.93 -1.72 14.00
C ILE A 13 -35.92 -0.54 13.02
N ASN A 14 -37.10 -0.05 12.61
CA ASN A 14 -37.19 1.09 11.70
C ASN A 14 -36.68 2.38 12.34
N ASN A 15 -37.02 2.66 13.60
CA ASN A 15 -36.45 3.80 14.33
C ASN A 15 -34.95 3.67 14.54
N TYR A 16 -34.43 2.47 14.77
CA TYR A 16 -32.99 2.25 14.91
C TYR A 16 -32.27 2.53 13.59
N ASN A 17 -32.82 2.09 12.46
CA ASN A 17 -32.27 2.36 11.13
C ASN A 17 -32.35 3.85 10.74
N GLU A 18 -33.43 4.55 11.09
CA GLU A 18 -33.55 5.99 10.87
C GLU A 18 -32.59 6.80 11.76
N LEU A 19 -32.39 6.40 13.02
CA LEU A 19 -31.42 7.06 13.90
C LEU A 19 -29.97 6.74 13.53
N PHE A 20 -29.68 5.55 12.98
CA PHE A 20 -28.35 5.18 12.49
C PHE A 20 -28.02 5.90 11.18
N ASN A 21 -29.00 6.08 10.28
CA ASN A 21 -28.81 6.81 9.03
C ASN A 21 -28.76 8.32 9.23
N ASN A 22 -29.55 8.90 10.14
CA ASN A 22 -29.61 10.36 10.33
C ASN A 22 -28.45 10.94 11.17
N ASN A 23 -27.71 10.11 11.92
CA ASN A 23 -26.55 10.59 12.69
C ASN A 23 -25.20 10.50 11.94
N TYR A 24 -25.17 9.87 10.75
CA TYR A 24 -23.96 9.77 9.92
C TYR A 24 -23.89 10.81 8.79
N GLU A 25 -24.96 11.58 8.54
CA GLU A 25 -25.00 12.53 7.43
C GLU A 25 -24.36 13.92 7.71
N ASN A 26 -23.81 14.16 8.90
CA ASN A 26 -23.25 15.48 9.26
C ASN A 26 -21.73 15.52 9.42
N ASP A 27 -21.01 14.40 9.24
CA ASP A 27 -19.57 14.46 9.00
C ASP A 27 -19.37 14.94 7.55
N ASN A 28 -19.23 16.26 7.45
CA ASN A 28 -19.00 17.07 6.27
C ASN A 28 -18.46 16.24 5.09
N ILE A 29 -19.32 15.98 4.10
CA ILE A 29 -18.99 15.24 2.86
C ILE A 29 -17.75 15.84 2.15
N ASN A 30 -17.41 17.10 2.46
CA ASN A 30 -16.25 17.82 1.95
C ASN A 30 -15.02 17.75 2.85
N SER A 31 -15.08 17.04 3.98
CA SER A 31 -13.93 16.84 4.86
C SER A 31 -12.85 16.07 4.10
N PRO A 32 -11.60 16.56 4.09
CA PRO A 32 -10.54 15.86 3.41
C PRO A 32 -10.21 14.53 4.11
N VAL A 33 -9.56 13.64 3.38
CA VAL A 33 -8.93 12.44 3.93
C VAL A 33 -7.42 12.65 4.04
N HIS A 34 -6.83 12.14 5.12
CA HIS A 34 -5.39 12.05 5.27
C HIS A 34 -4.91 10.71 4.71
N ILE A 35 -4.02 10.76 3.74
CA ILE A 35 -3.39 9.58 3.15
C ILE A 35 -1.96 9.50 3.66
N TYR A 36 -1.74 8.65 4.67
CA TYR A 36 -0.42 8.32 5.19
C TYR A 36 0.26 7.32 4.27
N VAL A 37 1.54 7.56 3.95
CA VAL A 37 2.35 6.70 3.09
C VAL A 37 3.70 6.48 3.74
N LYS A 38 4.18 5.24 3.80
CA LYS A 38 5.49 4.88 4.36
C LYS A 38 6.23 3.88 3.48
N PHE A 39 7.55 4.00 3.34
CA PHE A 39 8.33 2.94 2.71
C PHE A 39 8.38 1.69 3.60
N ALA A 40 8.16 0.52 2.99
CA ALA A 40 8.42 -0.75 3.67
C ALA A 40 9.91 -0.79 4.11
N TYR A 41 10.17 -1.32 5.30
CA TYR A 41 11.51 -1.46 5.91
C TYR A 41 12.30 -0.17 6.18
N GLN A 42 11.75 1.01 5.88
CA GLN A 42 12.39 2.29 6.15
C GLN A 42 11.61 3.10 7.19
N THR A 43 12.21 4.18 7.68
CA THR A 43 11.57 5.14 8.58
C THR A 43 10.89 6.29 7.83
N THR A 44 11.11 6.42 6.53
CA THR A 44 10.61 7.53 5.71
C THR A 44 9.11 7.39 5.47
N SER A 45 8.38 8.47 5.74
CA SER A 45 6.92 8.55 5.56
C SER A 45 6.46 9.96 5.22
N ALA A 46 5.31 10.07 4.57
CA ALA A 46 4.64 11.32 4.23
C ALA A 46 3.13 11.20 4.48
N THR A 47 2.45 12.33 4.63
CA THR A 47 0.98 12.37 4.72
C THR A 47 0.45 13.39 3.72
N TYR A 48 -0.54 12.98 2.94
CA TYR A 48 -1.17 13.79 1.91
C TYR A 48 -2.62 14.08 2.26
N ILE A 49 -3.09 15.28 1.93
CA ILE A 49 -4.48 15.66 2.16
C ILE A 49 -5.20 15.61 0.81
N MET A 50 -6.25 14.81 0.72
CA MET A 50 -6.98 14.56 -0.53
C MET A 50 -8.48 14.71 -0.35
N SER A 51 -9.20 15.02 -1.43
CA SER A 51 -10.66 15.03 -1.41
C SER A 51 -11.21 13.61 -1.41
N ARG A 52 -12.18 13.32 -0.54
CA ARG A 52 -12.88 12.02 -0.45
C ARG A 52 -13.64 11.66 -1.73
N ASN A 53 -13.94 12.65 -2.57
CA ASN A 53 -14.67 12.48 -3.81
C ASN A 53 -13.77 12.10 -4.99
N LEU A 54 -12.44 12.07 -4.82
CA LEU A 54 -11.53 11.57 -5.86
C LEU A 54 -11.80 10.09 -6.13
N SER A 55 -11.71 9.69 -7.40
CA SER A 55 -11.63 8.27 -7.73
C SER A 55 -10.33 7.67 -7.18
N LEU A 56 -10.33 6.36 -6.90
CA LEU A 56 -9.10 5.68 -6.50
C LEU A 56 -7.99 5.82 -7.54
N ALA A 57 -8.34 5.85 -8.83
CA ALA A 57 -7.39 6.12 -9.91
C ALA A 57 -6.75 7.52 -9.81
N GLN A 58 -7.55 8.55 -9.53
CA GLN A 58 -7.05 9.92 -9.31
C GLN A 58 -6.20 10.01 -8.05
N MET A 59 -6.62 9.35 -6.96
CA MET A 59 -5.83 9.25 -5.73
C MET A 59 -4.46 8.64 -6.01
N VAL A 60 -4.40 7.47 -6.66
CA VAL A 60 -3.13 6.80 -6.97
C VAL A 60 -2.27 7.66 -7.90
N HIS A 61 -2.86 8.31 -8.91
CA HIS A 61 -2.12 9.22 -9.77
C HIS A 61 -1.48 10.37 -8.99
N GLN A 62 -2.23 11.04 -8.11
CA GLN A 62 -1.69 12.11 -7.26
C GLN A 62 -0.65 11.62 -6.27
N LEU A 63 -0.89 10.47 -5.62
CA LEU A 63 0.09 9.83 -4.76
C LEU A 63 1.38 9.58 -5.51
N ARG A 64 1.32 9.10 -6.76
CA ARG A 64 2.52 8.81 -7.52
C ARG A 64 3.38 10.03 -7.78
N GLN A 65 2.76 11.14 -8.15
CA GLN A 65 3.45 12.42 -8.35
C GLN A 65 4.06 12.94 -7.04
N ASN A 66 3.31 12.87 -5.94
CA ASN A 66 3.78 13.33 -4.65
C ASN A 66 4.91 12.45 -4.09
N ILE A 67 4.80 11.12 -4.26
CA ILE A 67 5.81 10.17 -3.80
C ILE A 67 7.12 10.42 -4.53
N LEU A 68 7.09 10.56 -5.86
CA LEU A 68 8.28 10.84 -6.65
C LEU A 68 8.98 12.14 -6.19
N ARG A 69 8.19 13.16 -5.84
CA ARG A 69 8.70 14.44 -5.33
C ARG A 69 9.30 14.33 -3.94
N ASP A 70 8.60 13.66 -3.02
CA ASP A 70 8.92 13.71 -1.59
C ASP A 70 9.89 12.60 -1.15
N PHE A 71 9.99 11.53 -1.94
CA PHE A 71 10.85 10.38 -1.64
C PHE A 71 12.02 10.20 -2.61
N GLY A 72 12.03 10.85 -3.77
CA GLY A 72 13.13 10.75 -4.74
C GLY A 72 12.74 10.06 -6.06
N THR A 73 13.49 10.35 -7.12
CA THR A 73 13.23 9.88 -8.49
C THR A 73 13.73 8.47 -8.77
N GLU A 74 14.60 7.93 -7.91
CA GLU A 74 15.14 6.58 -7.99
C GLU A 74 14.05 5.50 -7.82
N TYR A 75 12.90 5.86 -7.23
CA TYR A 75 11.79 4.95 -6.95
C TYR A 75 10.71 5.00 -8.04
N THR A 76 11.05 4.71 -9.29
CA THR A 76 10.09 4.73 -10.41
C THR A 76 9.19 3.49 -10.46
N GLN A 77 9.62 2.37 -9.85
CA GLN A 77 8.90 1.11 -9.84
C GLN A 77 8.53 0.70 -8.42
N TYR A 78 7.26 0.88 -8.09
CA TYR A 78 6.71 0.45 -6.81
C TYR A 78 5.23 0.13 -6.91
N GLU A 79 4.76 -0.60 -5.90
CA GLU A 79 3.35 -0.80 -5.64
C GLU A 79 2.95 -0.17 -4.31
N LEU A 80 1.69 0.28 -4.27
CA LEU A 80 1.04 0.70 -3.03
C LEU A 80 0.41 -0.53 -2.40
N VAL A 81 0.55 -0.65 -1.08
CA VAL A 81 0.03 -1.77 -0.31
C VAL A 81 -0.89 -1.20 0.76
N GLU A 82 -2.14 -1.66 0.78
CA GLU A 82 -3.11 -1.25 1.79
C GLU A 82 -2.77 -1.95 3.11
N ALA A 83 -2.45 -1.20 4.16
CA ALA A 83 -2.20 -1.77 5.48
C ALA A 83 -2.78 -0.89 6.59
N GLY A 84 -3.21 -1.52 7.68
CA GLY A 84 -3.70 -0.81 8.86
C GLY A 84 -5.13 -0.23 8.77
N GLN A 85 -5.89 -0.52 7.70
CA GLN A 85 -7.29 -0.08 7.58
C GLN A 85 -8.26 -1.03 8.30
N THR A 86 -8.20 -2.33 7.97
CA THR A 86 -9.05 -3.40 8.53
C THR A 86 -8.49 -4.78 8.15
N MET A 87 -7.17 -4.90 7.99
CA MET A 87 -6.57 -6.22 7.71
C MET A 87 -6.85 -7.15 8.90
N PRO A 88 -7.18 -8.45 8.65
CA PRO A 88 -7.25 -9.43 9.73
C PRO A 88 -5.98 -9.33 10.57
N LEU A 89 -6.15 -9.26 11.89
CA LEU A 89 -5.05 -9.15 12.86
C LEU A 89 -3.90 -10.07 12.45
N GLY A 90 -2.73 -9.48 12.14
CA GLY A 90 -1.47 -10.22 12.04
C GLY A 90 -0.81 -10.31 10.66
N ILE A 91 -1.34 -9.69 9.60
CA ILE A 91 -0.61 -9.62 8.32
C ILE A 91 0.32 -8.40 8.35
N PRO A 92 1.65 -8.59 8.32
CA PRO A 92 2.60 -7.48 8.22
C PRO A 92 2.45 -6.80 6.84
N ALA A 93 2.77 -5.51 6.75
CA ALA A 93 2.59 -4.73 5.52
C ALA A 93 3.37 -5.32 4.33
N GLU A 94 4.43 -6.05 4.64
CA GLU A 94 5.31 -6.78 3.75
C GLU A 94 4.61 -7.99 3.10
N GLU A 95 3.59 -8.56 3.74
CA GLU A 95 2.83 -9.70 3.24
C GLU A 95 1.45 -9.30 2.70
N ALA A 96 1.04 -8.05 2.95
CA ALA A 96 -0.22 -7.50 2.46
C ALA A 96 -0.28 -7.45 0.92
N PRO A 97 -1.47 -7.67 0.33
CA PRO A 97 -1.66 -7.62 -1.12
C PRO A 97 -1.51 -6.20 -1.66
N ALA A 98 -1.04 -6.09 -2.90
CA ALA A 98 -0.99 -4.83 -3.62
C ALA A 98 -2.40 -4.20 -3.70
N PHE A 99 -2.44 -2.88 -3.60
CA PHE A 99 -3.66 -2.10 -3.72
C PHE A 99 -4.21 -2.21 -5.15
N VAL A 100 -5.45 -2.69 -5.26
CA VAL A 100 -6.14 -2.84 -6.54
C VAL A 100 -6.96 -1.58 -6.82
N ILE A 101 -6.73 -0.98 -7.98
CA ILE A 101 -7.47 0.21 -8.41
C ILE A 101 -8.83 -0.24 -8.97
N GLU A 102 -9.89 0.21 -8.32
CA GLU A 102 -11.28 -0.01 -8.74
C GLU A 102 -11.90 1.31 -9.26
N SER A 103 -13.10 1.22 -9.83
CA SER A 103 -13.85 2.39 -10.34
C SER A 103 -14.51 3.24 -9.25
N SER A 104 -14.31 2.90 -7.98
CA SER A 104 -14.89 3.59 -6.82
C SER A 104 -14.13 4.87 -6.43
N SER A 105 -14.78 5.71 -5.62
CA SER A 105 -14.13 6.84 -4.95
C SER A 105 -13.46 6.44 -3.64
N ILE A 106 -12.58 7.29 -3.12
CA ILE A 106 -11.99 7.12 -1.78
C ILE A 106 -13.11 6.92 -0.75
N ARG A 107 -14.14 7.76 -0.77
CA ARG A 107 -15.30 7.65 0.14
C ARG A 107 -16.01 6.31 0.03
N GLN A 108 -16.20 5.80 -1.18
CA GLN A 108 -16.88 4.51 -1.38
C GLN A 108 -16.05 3.34 -0.87
N ARG A 109 -14.73 3.39 -1.03
CA ARG A 109 -13.82 2.30 -0.62
C ARG A 109 -13.52 2.31 0.88
N PHE A 110 -13.27 3.49 1.44
CA PHE A 110 -12.80 3.68 2.83
C PHE A 110 -13.87 4.27 3.75
N HIS A 111 -15.11 4.40 3.28
CA HIS A 111 -16.24 4.98 4.01
C HIS A 111 -15.86 6.34 4.65
N ASP A 112 -16.08 6.48 5.95
CA ASP A 112 -15.87 7.73 6.69
C ASP A 112 -14.48 7.80 7.36
N GLN A 113 -13.56 6.89 7.03
CA GLN A 113 -12.20 6.92 7.58
C GLN A 113 -11.52 8.27 7.26
N ASN A 114 -11.13 8.99 8.31
CA ASN A 114 -10.42 10.28 8.20
C ASN A 114 -8.95 10.09 7.81
N SER A 115 -8.41 8.88 7.98
CA SER A 115 -7.05 8.54 7.64
C SER A 115 -7.01 7.18 6.98
N VAL A 116 -6.27 7.09 5.87
CA VAL A 116 -5.95 5.85 5.17
C VAL A 116 -4.43 5.75 5.07
N ALA A 117 -3.89 4.55 5.21
CA ALA A 117 -2.46 4.27 5.28
C ALA A 117 -2.06 3.26 4.19
N PHE A 118 -0.98 3.59 3.50
CA PHE A 118 -0.36 2.76 2.50
C PHE A 118 1.12 2.54 2.82
N TYR A 119 1.62 1.37 2.47
CA TYR A 119 3.05 1.15 2.33
C TYR A 119 3.46 1.21 0.87
N ILE A 120 4.66 1.72 0.62
CA ILE A 120 5.32 1.64 -0.68
C ILE A 120 6.26 0.45 -0.64
N ARG A 121 6.05 -0.50 -1.55
CA ARG A 121 6.97 -1.62 -1.78
C ARG A 121 7.69 -1.40 -3.10
N LEU A 122 9.02 -1.34 -3.04
CA LEU A 122 9.86 -1.23 -4.21
C LEU A 122 9.92 -2.58 -4.92
N PHE A 123 9.81 -2.57 -6.24
CA PHE A 123 10.22 -3.74 -7.00
C PHE A 123 11.74 -3.79 -7.01
N PRO A 124 12.35 -5.00 -7.04
CA PRO A 124 13.70 -5.07 -7.58
C PRO A 124 13.73 -4.40 -8.95
N PRO A 125 14.83 -3.75 -9.36
CA PRO A 125 15.06 -3.48 -10.77
C PRO A 125 15.23 -4.84 -11.47
N THR A 126 14.11 -5.51 -11.74
CA THR A 126 14.06 -6.63 -12.67
C THR A 126 13.75 -6.01 -14.02
N ALA A 127 14.73 -6.10 -14.91
CA ALA A 127 14.59 -5.76 -16.32
C ALA A 127 13.16 -6.04 -16.82
N SER A 128 12.46 -4.97 -17.21
CA SER A 128 11.25 -5.06 -18.04
C SER A 128 10.15 -6.01 -17.49
N SER A 129 9.34 -5.54 -16.53
CA SER A 129 7.92 -5.90 -16.55
C SER A 129 7.21 -4.96 -17.53
N SER A 130 7.25 -5.35 -18.80
CA SER A 130 6.50 -4.77 -19.91
C SER A 130 5.03 -4.54 -19.52
N TRP A 131 4.69 -3.27 -19.30
CA TRP A 131 3.33 -2.80 -19.48
C TRP A 131 3.08 -2.86 -20.98
N ASN A 132 2.23 -3.80 -21.41
CA ASN A 132 1.76 -3.99 -22.79
C ASN A 132 1.85 -2.72 -23.64
N THR A 133 2.97 -2.57 -24.36
CA THR A 133 3.10 -1.61 -25.45
C THR A 133 3.73 -2.38 -26.59
N THR A 134 2.89 -2.87 -27.49
CA THR A 134 3.30 -3.29 -28.81
C THR A 134 4.04 -2.11 -29.46
N THR A 135 5.28 -2.33 -29.90
CA THR A 135 5.86 -1.92 -31.22
C THR A 135 7.38 -1.69 -31.07
N THR A 136 8.12 -2.68 -31.58
CA THR A 136 9.45 -2.67 -32.22
C THR A 136 10.51 -1.60 -31.91
N SER A 137 11.70 -2.14 -31.63
CA SER A 137 13.04 -1.63 -32.01
C SER A 137 13.65 -0.59 -31.05
N GLU A 138 14.70 -0.96 -30.31
CA GLU A 138 16.10 -0.80 -30.69
C GLU A 138 17.02 -1.04 -29.47
N LEU A 139 18.03 -1.87 -29.72
CA LEU A 139 19.38 -1.86 -29.15
C LEU A 139 19.65 -0.75 -28.10
N SER A 140 19.75 -1.12 -26.82
CA SER A 140 20.46 -0.29 -25.84
C SER A 140 21.32 -1.15 -24.93
N SER A 141 22.54 -0.64 -24.78
CA SER A 141 23.68 -1.05 -23.96
C SER A 141 23.34 -1.83 -22.69
N GLU A 142 24.05 -2.94 -22.52
CA GLU A 142 24.28 -3.58 -21.22
C GLU A 142 24.94 -2.55 -20.29
N GLU A 143 24.12 -1.78 -19.57
CA GLU A 143 24.59 -1.03 -18.41
C GLU A 143 24.91 -2.07 -17.33
N ASP A 144 26.19 -2.12 -16.96
CA ASP A 144 26.74 -2.97 -15.91
C ASP A 144 26.16 -2.51 -14.57
N GLU A 145 24.93 -2.94 -14.28
CA GLU A 145 24.23 -2.59 -13.06
C GLU A 145 25.03 -3.12 -11.87
N THR A 146 25.70 -2.21 -11.16
CA THR A 146 26.43 -2.54 -9.94
C THR A 146 25.42 -3.12 -8.93
N PRO A 147 25.66 -4.33 -8.40
CA PRO A 147 24.69 -4.97 -7.54
C PRO A 147 24.50 -4.13 -6.27
N CYS A 148 23.24 -3.86 -5.93
CA CYS A 148 22.85 -3.06 -4.78
C CYS A 148 22.04 -3.89 -3.78
N CYS A 149 21.96 -3.42 -2.53
CA CYS A 149 21.12 -4.07 -1.53
C CYS A 149 19.64 -3.92 -1.90
N MET A 150 18.90 -5.02 -1.95
CA MET A 150 17.49 -4.99 -2.31
C MET A 150 16.55 -4.34 -1.26
N VAL A 151 17.07 -3.99 -0.09
CA VAL A 151 16.30 -3.37 1.01
C VAL A 151 16.65 -1.88 1.14
N CYS A 152 17.93 -1.52 1.22
CA CYS A 152 18.36 -0.12 1.35
C CYS A 152 18.88 0.52 0.05
N GLN A 153 19.06 -0.26 -1.02
CA GLN A 153 19.57 0.16 -2.34
C GLN A 153 20.98 0.76 -2.34
N GLU A 154 21.72 0.67 -1.24
CA GLU A 154 23.13 1.04 -1.22
C GLU A 154 23.93 0.12 -2.16
N SER A 155 24.74 0.73 -3.02
CA SER A 155 25.73 0.10 -3.90
C SER A 155 27.11 0.07 -3.24
N ASP A 156 28.07 -0.66 -3.82
CA ASP A 156 29.47 -0.75 -3.34
C ASP A 156 29.64 -1.31 -1.91
N ILE A 157 28.71 -2.16 -1.48
CA ILE A 157 28.74 -2.83 -0.17
C ILE A 157 28.76 -4.35 -0.30
N SER A 158 29.17 -5.00 0.78
CA SER A 158 29.09 -6.46 0.90
C SER A 158 27.63 -6.90 0.82
N LEU A 159 27.33 -7.75 -0.16
CA LEU A 159 26.02 -8.31 -0.39
C LEU A 159 26.01 -9.81 -0.08
N THR A 160 24.97 -10.24 0.62
CA THR A 160 24.76 -11.64 1.01
C THR A 160 23.38 -12.13 0.60
N THR A 161 23.25 -13.45 0.44
CA THR A 161 21.98 -14.14 0.20
C THR A 161 21.51 -14.78 1.51
N TYR A 162 20.65 -14.09 2.25
CA TYR A 162 20.15 -14.58 3.53
C TYR A 162 18.97 -15.56 3.39
N PHE A 163 18.05 -15.28 2.47
CA PHE A 163 16.79 -16.02 2.35
C PHE A 163 16.84 -17.21 1.37
N GLY A 164 18.03 -17.72 1.00
CA GLY A 164 18.16 -18.85 0.07
C GLY A 164 17.72 -18.57 -1.38
N CYS A 165 17.49 -17.32 -1.76
CA CYS A 165 17.09 -16.90 -3.10
C CYS A 165 18.16 -16.02 -3.76
N SER A 166 17.96 -15.66 -5.04
CA SER A 166 18.87 -14.79 -5.80
C SER A 166 18.83 -13.30 -5.40
N HIS A 167 17.99 -12.91 -4.43
CA HIS A 167 17.92 -11.53 -3.98
C HIS A 167 19.00 -11.25 -2.93
N HIS A 168 19.76 -10.18 -3.16
CA HIS A 168 20.90 -9.79 -2.35
C HIS A 168 20.52 -8.73 -1.31
N ILE A 169 20.99 -8.86 -0.08
CA ILE A 169 20.84 -7.84 0.96
C ILE A 169 22.20 -7.51 1.56
N CYS A 170 22.40 -6.27 2.02
CA CYS A 170 23.63 -5.93 2.73
C CYS A 170 23.64 -6.49 4.14
N ASP A 171 24.82 -6.57 4.74
CA ASP A 171 25.01 -7.09 6.10
C ASP A 171 24.19 -6.31 7.14
N GLY A 172 24.04 -4.99 6.95
CA GLY A 172 23.19 -4.15 7.82
C GLY A 172 21.71 -4.51 7.75
N CYS A 173 21.16 -4.64 6.54
CA CYS A 173 19.77 -5.07 6.34
C CYS A 173 19.55 -6.52 6.78
N CYS A 174 20.54 -7.40 6.56
CA CYS A 174 20.53 -8.78 7.04
C CYS A 174 20.42 -8.85 8.58
N ALA A 175 21.26 -8.10 9.28
CA ALA A 175 21.21 -8.01 10.74
C ALA A 175 19.85 -7.50 11.23
N GLY A 176 19.28 -6.49 10.56
CA GLY A 176 17.93 -5.99 10.84
C GLY A 176 16.85 -7.06 10.65
N CYS A 177 16.90 -7.82 9.55
CA CYS A 177 15.99 -8.93 9.31
C CYS A 177 16.09 -10.02 10.39
N ILE A 178 17.30 -10.41 10.79
CA ILE A 178 17.54 -11.38 11.87
C ILE A 178 16.94 -10.87 13.19
N GLN A 179 17.22 -9.62 13.56
CA GLN A 179 16.72 -9.01 14.79
C GLN A 179 15.19 -8.95 14.81
N ALA A 180 14.56 -8.69 13.66
CA ALA A 180 13.10 -8.64 13.51
C ALA A 180 12.44 -10.02 13.34
N GLY A 181 13.22 -11.10 13.28
CA GLY A 181 12.69 -12.46 13.07
C GLY A 181 12.11 -12.69 11.67
N ILE A 182 12.57 -11.93 10.67
CA ILE A 182 12.12 -12.07 9.28
C ILE A 182 12.84 -13.28 8.67
N THR A 183 12.07 -14.29 8.27
CA THR A 183 12.59 -15.56 7.72
C THR A 183 12.32 -15.73 6.22
N ARG A 184 11.71 -14.73 5.58
CA ARG A 184 11.30 -14.78 4.16
C ARG A 184 11.83 -13.59 3.39
N CYS A 185 12.21 -13.83 2.15
CA CYS A 185 12.60 -12.77 1.23
C CYS A 185 11.44 -11.80 1.00
N ALA A 186 11.67 -10.51 1.23
CA ALA A 186 10.69 -9.44 0.98
C ALA A 186 10.20 -9.38 -0.48
N ILE A 187 11.00 -9.88 -1.42
CA ILE A 187 10.75 -9.80 -2.86
C ILE A 187 10.03 -11.05 -3.35
N CYS A 188 10.65 -12.22 -3.25
CA CYS A 188 10.09 -13.46 -3.80
C CYS A 188 9.42 -14.36 -2.77
N ARG A 189 9.42 -14.00 -1.50
CA ARG A 189 8.82 -14.78 -0.39
C ARG A 189 9.42 -16.19 -0.22
N HIS A 190 10.62 -16.44 -0.76
CA HIS A 190 11.37 -17.67 -0.51
C HIS A 190 11.79 -17.74 0.96
N HIS A 191 11.79 -18.95 1.50
CA HIS A 191 12.24 -19.25 2.86
C HIS A 191 13.66 -19.80 2.81
N GLY A 192 14.52 -19.31 3.69
CA GLY A 192 15.85 -19.87 3.93
C GLY A 192 15.79 -21.09 4.83
#